data_AF-A0A2X2T4E0-F1
#
_entry.id   AF-A0A2X2T4E0-F1
#
_cell.length_a   1.000
_cell.length_b   1.000
_cell.length_c   1.000
_cell.angle_alpha   90.00
_cell.angle_beta   90.00
_cell.angle_gamma   90.00
#
_symmetry.space_group_name_H-M   'P 1'
#
loop_
_entity.id
_entity.type
_entity.pdbx_description
1 polymer ?
#
loop_
_entity_poly.entity_id
_entity_poly.type
_entity_poly.pdbx_seq_one_letter_code
_entity_poly.pdbx_strand_id
1 'polypeptide(L)' 'MKLTAQGSTLDLSHPHVMGILNVTPDSFSDGGQHNSLVEALKHANAMINAGATIIDVGGESTPAWRGRGEHRRGT' A
#
# COMPACT_ATOMS: atom_id res chain seq x y z
N MET A 1 13.57 -11.69 -17.53
CA MET A 1 12.28 -11.20 -18.11
C MET A 1 12.16 -9.74 -17.74
N LYS A 2 11.61 -8.85 -18.58
CA LYS A 2 11.57 -7.40 -18.29
C LYS A 2 10.14 -6.89 -18.30
N LEU A 3 9.80 -6.00 -17.37
CA LEU A 3 8.58 -5.18 -17.40
C LEU A 3 8.93 -3.79 -17.87
N THR A 4 8.12 -3.22 -18.76
CA THR A 4 8.29 -1.85 -19.26
C THR A 4 7.00 -1.07 -19.07
N ALA A 5 7.07 0.09 -18.44
CA ALA A 5 5.95 0.99 -18.22
C ALA A 5 6.47 2.43 -18.12
N GLN A 6 5.74 3.40 -18.70
CA GLN A 6 6.07 4.83 -18.64
C GLN A 6 7.55 5.14 -18.96
N GLY A 7 8.13 4.48 -19.96
CA GLY A 7 9.53 4.66 -20.36
C GLY A 7 10.58 4.04 -19.41
N SER A 8 10.15 3.45 -18.29
CA SER A 8 11.01 2.75 -17.34
C SER A 8 11.00 1.25 -17.60
N THR A 9 12.11 0.57 -17.27
CA THR A 9 12.23 -0.89 -17.38
C THR A 9 12.71 -1.49 -16.07
N LEU A 10 12.00 -2.53 -15.60
CA LEU A 10 12.37 -3.34 -14.44
C LEU A 10 12.80 -4.74 -14.90
N ASP A 11 14.03 -5.14 -14.57
CA ASP A 11 14.53 -6.47 -14.89
C ASP A 11 14.16 -7.48 -13.80
N LEU A 12 13.26 -8.41 -14.12
CA LEU A 12 12.79 -9.45 -13.23
C LEU A 12 13.73 -10.67 -13.19
N SER A 13 15.03 -10.47 -13.38
CA SER A 13 16.03 -11.56 -13.27
C SER A 13 16.27 -12.00 -11.83
N HIS A 14 15.83 -11.19 -10.86
CA HIS A 14 15.86 -11.49 -9.42
C HIS A 14 14.54 -11.09 -8.74
N PRO A 15 14.28 -11.58 -7.52
CA PRO A 15 13.12 -11.13 -6.75
C PRO A 15 13.16 -9.63 -6.50
N HIS A 16 11.97 -9.04 -6.44
CA HIS A 16 11.76 -7.64 -6.14
C HIS A 16 10.81 -7.50 -4.96
N VAL A 17 11.07 -6.51 -4.12
CA VAL A 17 10.18 -6.17 -3.01
C VAL A 17 9.28 -5.01 -3.44
N MET A 18 7.98 -5.20 -3.24
CA MET A 18 6.95 -4.18 -3.38
C MET A 18 6.55 -3.71 -1.99
N GLY A 19 6.82 -2.45 -1.68
CA GLY A 19 6.35 -1.81 -0.45
C GLY A 19 4.88 -1.40 -0.59
N ILE A 20 4.07 -1.61 0.44
CA ILE A 20 2.64 -1.24 0.44
C ILE A 20 2.48 0.09 1.18
N LEU A 21 2.00 1.11 0.48
CA LEU A 21 1.69 2.43 1.02
C LEU A 21 0.18 2.67 1.01
N ASN A 22 -0.48 2.37 2.13
CA ASN A 22 -1.89 2.72 2.31
C ASN A 22 -2.02 4.18 2.74
N VAL A 23 -2.77 4.97 1.98
CA VAL A 23 -3.04 6.40 2.19
C VAL A 23 -4.54 6.58 2.37
N THR A 24 -5.09 6.10 3.50
CA THR A 24 -6.53 6.17 3.77
C THR A 24 -6.86 7.34 4.70
N PRO A 25 -8.00 8.03 4.56
CA PRO A 25 -8.31 9.22 5.38
C PRO A 25 -8.32 8.97 6.89
N ASP A 26 -8.65 7.75 7.30
CA ASP A 26 -8.73 7.25 8.67
C ASP A 26 -7.37 6.88 9.30
N SER A 27 -6.29 6.79 8.51
CA SER A 27 -4.93 6.57 9.02
C SER A 27 -4.12 7.87 9.22
N PHE A 28 -4.68 9.04 8.86
CA PHE A 28 -3.94 10.32 8.84
C PHE A 28 -4.74 11.54 9.35
N SER A 29 -5.76 11.34 10.19
CA SER A 29 -6.80 12.33 10.51
C SER A 29 -6.48 13.40 11.57
N ASP A 30 -5.24 13.87 11.70
CA ASP A 30 -4.86 14.88 12.72
C ASP A 30 -4.53 16.28 12.14
N GLY A 31 -5.30 16.75 11.16
CA GLY A 31 -5.46 18.20 10.93
C GLY A 31 -4.83 18.85 9.69
N GLY A 32 -4.55 18.11 8.60
CA GLY A 32 -4.30 18.77 7.32
C GLY A 32 -3.94 17.83 6.17
N GLN A 33 -4.46 18.11 4.97
CA GLN A 33 -4.08 17.39 3.73
C GLN A 33 -2.57 17.47 3.41
N HIS A 34 -1.88 18.49 3.95
CA HIS A 34 -0.42 18.60 3.82
C HIS A 34 0.33 17.66 4.78
N ASN A 35 -0.20 17.37 5.98
CA ASN A 35 0.45 16.44 6.92
C ASN A 35 0.37 15.00 6.40
N SER A 36 -0.76 14.59 5.82
CA SER A 36 -0.89 13.25 5.26
C SER A 36 0.06 12.99 4.08
N LEU A 37 0.26 14.00 3.20
CA LEU A 37 1.21 13.89 2.10
C LEU A 37 2.66 13.74 2.59
N VAL A 38 3.06 14.56 3.58
CA VAL A 38 4.43 14.52 4.12
C VAL A 38 4.72 13.17 4.78
N GLU A 39 3.79 12.61 5.55
CA GLU A 39 3.96 11.30 6.16
C GLU A 39 4.01 10.18 5.11
N ALA A 40 3.15 10.23 4.08
CA ALA A 40 3.20 9.28 2.97
C ALA A 40 4.56 9.31 2.25
N LEU A 41 5.11 10.51 2.01
CA LEU A 41 6.44 10.67 1.41
C LEU A 41 7.57 10.14 2.31
N LYS A 42 7.49 10.36 3.62
CA LYS A 42 8.46 9.81 4.58
C LYS A 42 8.44 8.27 4.56
N HIS A 43 7.25 7.67 4.55
CA HIS A 43 7.09 6.22 4.47
C HIS A 43 7.62 5.66 3.14
N ALA A 44 7.32 6.32 2.02
CA ALA A 44 7.86 5.96 0.71
C ALA A 44 9.41 5.98 0.72
N ASN A 45 9.99 7.05 1.26
CA ASN A 45 11.45 7.18 1.36
C ASN A 45 12.08 6.10 2.25
N ALA A 46 11.44 5.76 3.37
CA ALA A 46 11.89 4.67 4.23
C ALA A 46 11.89 3.31 3.50
N MET A 47 10.86 3.02 2.70
CA MET A 47 10.80 1.79 1.90
C MET A 47 11.87 1.75 0.81
N ILE A 48 12.13 2.88 0.14
CA ILE A 48 13.22 2.98 -0.84
C ILE A 48 14.56 2.68 -0.16
N ASN A 49 14.83 3.29 0.99
CA ASN A 49 16.07 3.07 1.74
C ASN A 49 16.21 1.62 2.27
N ALA A 50 15.08 0.94 2.50
CA ALA A 50 15.07 -0.49 2.86
C ALA A 50 15.26 -1.43 1.65
N GLY A 51 15.31 -0.90 0.42
CA GLY A 51 15.54 -1.67 -0.80
C GLY A 51 14.28 -2.07 -1.57
N ALA A 52 13.12 -1.48 -1.26
CA ALA A 52 11.93 -1.66 -2.09
C ALA A 52 12.15 -1.07 -3.49
N THR A 53 11.83 -1.85 -4.51
CA THR A 53 11.98 -1.45 -5.92
C THR A 53 10.65 -1.07 -6.57
N ILE A 54 9.55 -1.37 -5.89
CA ILE A 54 8.18 -1.00 -6.28
C ILE A 54 7.48 -0.47 -5.03
N ILE A 55 6.63 0.53 -5.19
CA ILE A 55 5.70 0.98 -4.16
C ILE A 55 4.29 0.87 -4.73
N ASP A 56 3.41 0.17 -4.01
CA ASP A 56 1.98 0.07 -4.30
C ASP A 56 1.22 1.06 -3.43
N VAL A 57 0.51 2.01 -4.05
CA VAL A 57 -0.16 3.11 -3.34
C VAL A 57 -1.66 2.91 -3.38
N GLY A 58 -2.27 2.62 -2.23
CA GLY A 58 -3.70 2.37 -2.10
C GLY A 58 -4.41 3.46 -1.28
N GLY A 59 -5.45 4.10 -1.84
CA GLY A 59 -6.24 5.13 -1.15
C GLY A 59 -7.53 4.63 -0.49
N GLU A 60 -7.87 3.35 -0.69
CA GLU A 60 -9.11 2.75 -0.23
C GLU A 60 -8.80 1.45 0.53
N SER A 61 -9.33 1.32 1.74
CA SER A 61 -9.31 0.06 2.48
C SER A 61 -10.26 -0.93 1.80
N THR A 62 -9.73 -2.02 1.27
CA THR A 62 -10.60 -3.12 0.82
C THR A 62 -11.19 -3.81 2.06
N PRO A 63 -12.53 -3.90 2.20
CA PRO A 63 -13.11 -4.59 3.34
C PRO A 63 -12.63 -6.04 3.37
N ALA A 64 -12.03 -6.46 4.49
CA ALA A 64 -11.76 -7.87 4.71
C ALA A 64 -13.08 -8.62 4.66
N TRP A 65 -13.17 -9.67 3.83
CA TRP A 65 -14.29 -10.59 3.84
C TRP A 65 -14.51 -11.05 5.29
N ARG A 66 -15.59 -10.59 5.92
CA ARG A 66 -16.09 -11.16 7.18
C ARG A 66 -17.15 -12.18 6.82
N GLY A 67 -17.04 -13.34 7.44
CA GLY A 67 -18.04 -14.40 7.52
C GLY A 67 -19.47 -13.94 7.39
N ARG A 68 -20.09 -14.07 6.21
CA ARG A 68 -21.49 -14.48 6.18
C ARG A 68 -21.52 -15.96 6.56
N GLY A 69 -21.53 -16.23 7.86
CA GLY A 69 -21.47 -17.58 8.39
C GLY A 69 -21.62 -17.69 9.90
N GLU A 70 -22.18 -16.72 10.60
CA GLU A 70 -22.65 -16.93 11.97
C GLU A 70 -24.15 -17.19 11.91
N HIS A 71 -24.48 -18.42 11.50
CA HIS A 71 -25.81 -18.98 11.69
C HIS A 71 -25.99 -19.10 13.21
N ARG A 72 -26.68 -18.13 13.80
CA ARG A 72 -27.20 -18.19 15.16
C ARG A 72 -27.96 -19.52 15.31
N ARG A 73 -27.37 -20.49 16.00
CA ARG A 73 -28.11 -21.66 16.47
C ARG A 73 -29.13 -21.15 17.48
N GLY A 74 -30.40 -21.44 17.21
CA GLY A 74 -31.46 -21.21 18.17
C GLY A 74 -31.23 -22.04 19.42
N THR A 75 -31.39 -21.38 20.55
CA THR A 75 -31.91 -21.93 21.81
C THR A 75 -32.82 -20.86 22.38
#